data_AF-A0A536F1T7-F1
#
_entry.id   AF-A0A536F1T7-F1
#
_cell.length_a   1.000
_cell.length_b   1.000
_cell.length_c   1.000
_cell.angle_alpha   90.00
_cell.angle_beta   90.00
_cell.angle_gamma   90.00
#
_symmetry.space_group_name_H-M   'P 1'
#
loop_
_entity.id
_entity.type
_entity.pdbx_description
1 polymer ?
#
loop_
_entity_poly.entity_id
_entity_poly.type
_entity_poly.pdbx_seq_one_letter_code
_entity_poly.pdbx_strand_id
1 'polypeptide(L)' 'MRVFYATDLHGSEVCWRKFLNAAKFYDADVLICGGDMTGKAMIPI' A
#
# COMPACT_ATOMS: atom_id res chain seq x y z
N MET A 1 3.31 -13.86 13.72
CA MET A 1 3.67 -12.58 13.09
C MET A 1 3.67 -12.74 11.57
N ARG A 2 2.61 -12.28 10.91
CA ARG A 2 2.42 -12.29 9.46
C ARG A 2 2.57 -10.86 8.94
N VAL A 3 3.41 -10.68 7.93
CA VAL A 3 3.67 -9.39 7.30
C VAL A 3 3.15 -9.43 5.86
N PHE A 4 2.41 -8.40 5.47
CA PHE A 4 2.04 -8.19 4.08
C PHE A 4 2.87 -7.04 3.52
N TYR A 5 3.71 -7.34 2.53
CA TYR A 5 4.58 -6.37 1.88
C TYR A 5 4.10 -6.11 0.45
N ALA A 6 3.96 -4.83 0.09
CA ALA A 6 3.74 -4.37 -1.28
C ALA A 6 4.67 -3.20 -1.59
N THR A 7 4.95 -2.98 -2.87
CA THR A 7 5.81 -1.88 -3.34
C THR A 7 5.18 -1.21 -4.56
N ASP A 8 5.55 0.05 -4.79
CA ASP A 8 5.32 0.79 -6.02
C ASP A 8 3.83 0.84 -6.44
N LEU A 9 3.03 1.48 -5.58
CA LEU A 9 1.60 1.67 -5.83
C LEU A 9 1.35 2.71 -6.94
N HIS A 10 2.32 3.58 -7.22
CA HIS A 10 2.28 4.56 -8.31
C HIS A 10 1.01 5.42 -8.32
N GLY A 11 0.48 5.79 -7.14
CA GLY A 11 -0.74 6.59 -7.02
C GLY A 11 -2.05 5.86 -7.35
N SER A 12 -2.03 4.53 -7.50
CA SER A 12 -3.24 3.74 -7.75
C SER A 12 -4.12 3.64 -6.51
N GLU A 13 -5.24 4.35 -6.51
CA GLU A 13 -6.23 4.30 -5.43
C GLU A 13 -6.83 2.89 -5.27
N VAL A 14 -6.98 2.15 -6.36
CA VAL A 14 -7.50 0.77 -6.33
C VAL A 14 -6.51 -0.15 -5.61
N CYS A 15 -5.22 -0.06 -5.92
CA CYS A 15 -4.20 -0.86 -5.26
C CYS A 15 -4.06 -0.45 -3.78
N TRP A 16 -4.18 0.84 -3.47
CA TRP A 16 -4.18 1.34 -2.09
C TRP A 16 -5.34 0.75 -1.26
N ARG A 17 -6.58 0.77 -1.80
CA ARG A 17 -7.74 0.16 -1.13
C ARG A 17 -7.55 -1.35 -0.93
N LYS A 18 -6.99 -2.07 -1.90
CA LYS A 18 -6.68 -3.51 -1.76
C LYS A 18 -5.61 -3.76 -0.70
N PHE A 19 -4.54 -2.96 -0.70
CA PHE A 19 -3.45 -3.05 0.27
C PHE A 19 -3.96 -2.84 1.71
N LEU A 20 -4.80 -1.83 1.96
CA LEU A 20 -5.39 -1.60 3.28
C LEU A 20 -6.29 -2.77 3.72
N ASN A 21 -7.10 -3.31 2.80
CA ASN A 21 -7.95 -4.46 3.10
C ASN A 21 -7.16 -5.78 3.28
N ALA A 22 -5.91 -5.83 2.82
CA ALA A 22 -5.05 -7.01 2.95
C ALA A 22 -4.79 -7.38 4.41
N ALA A 23 -4.77 -6.39 5.33
CA ALA A 23 -4.61 -6.66 6.76
C ALA A 23 -5.69 -7.63 7.26
N LYS A 24 -6.96 -7.31 7.00
CA LYS A 24 -8.09 -8.14 7.44
C LYS A 24 -8.23 -9.41 6.60
N PHE A 25 -8.05 -9.32 5.29
CA PHE A 25 -8.27 -10.45 4.39
C PHE A 25 -7.24 -11.58 4.61
N TYR A 26 -5.98 -11.21 4.83
CA TYR A 26 -4.90 -12.16 5.04
C TYR A 26 -4.53 -12.32 6.53
N ASP A 27 -5.26 -11.72 7.45
CA ASP A 27 -4.96 -11.77 8.90
C ASP A 27 -3.49 -11.39 9.18
N ALA A 28 -3.04 -10.28 8.56
CA ALA A 28 -1.67 -9.80 8.66
C ALA A 28 -1.53 -8.85 9.86
N ASP A 29 -0.50 -9.08 10.67
CA ASP A 29 -0.17 -8.27 11.85
C ASP A 29 0.44 -6.91 11.45
N VAL A 30 1.15 -6.87 10.32
CA VAL A 30 1.84 -5.67 9.83
C VAL A 30 1.68 -5.55 8.32
N LEU A 31 1.34 -4.34 7.86
CA LEU A 31 1.41 -3.94 6.45
C LEU A 31 2.65 -3.08 6.21
N ILE A 32 3.43 -3.39 5.18
CA ILE A 32 4.59 -2.60 4.77
C ILE A 32 4.39 -2.19 3.30
N CYS A 33 4.33 -0.89 3.05
CA CYS A 33 4.38 -0.34 1.70
C CYS A 33 5.79 0.22 1.45
N GLY A 34 6.56 -0.49 0.63
CA GLY A 34 7.83 0.02 0.10
C GLY A 34 7.63 0.85 -1.17
N GLY A 35 8.72 1.42 -1.67
CA GLY A 35 8.72 2.10 -2.96
C GLY A 35 7.87 3.36 -3.01
N ASP A 36 7.40 3.73 -4.21
CA ASP A 36 6.64 4.96 -4.41
C ASP A 36 5.12 4.76 -4.21
N MET A 37 4.58 5.46 -3.21
CA MET A 37 3.13 5.48 -2.99
C MET A 37 2.40 6.40 -3.98
N THR A 38 3.07 7.45 -4.42
CA THR A 38 2.49 8.51 -5.26
C THR A 38 2.75 8.25 -6.75
N GLY A 39 1.99 8.92 -7.61
CA GLY A 39 2.33 8.99 -9.03
C GLY A 39 3.56 9.85 -9.30
N LYS A 40 3.73 10.27 -10.56
CA LYS A 40 4.94 10.95 -11.07
C LYS A 40 5.37 12.22 -10.32
N ALA A 41 4.44 12.92 -9.67
CA ALA A 41 4.74 14.14 -8.92
C ALA A 41 3.83 14.25 -7.70
N MET A 42 4.43 14.56 -6.54
CA MET A 42 3.71 15.03 -5.36
C MET A 42 3.69 16.56 -5.45
N ILE A 43 2.50 17.15 -5.65
CA ILE A 43 2.33 18.60 -5.69
C ILE A 43 1.79 19.03 -4.33
N PRO A 44 2.55 19.81 -3.53
CA PRO A 44 2.04 20.38 -2.29
C PRO A 44 0.90 21.35 -2.59
N ILE A 45 -0.14 21.31 -1.77
CA ILE A 45 -1.24 22.29 -1.74
C ILE A 45 -1.07 23.23 -0.57
#